data_AF-A0AAU6KG14-F1
#
_entry.id   AF-A0AAU6KG14-F1
#
_cell.length_a   1.000
_cell.length_b   1.000
_cell.length_c   1.000
_cell.angle_alpha   90.00
_cell.angle_beta   90.00
_cell.angle_gamma   90.00
#
_symmetry.space_group_name_H-M   'P 1'
#
loop_
_entity.id
_entity.type
_entity.pdbx_description
1 polymer ?
#
loop_
_entity_poly.entity_id
_entity_poly.type
_entity_poly.pdbx_seq_one_letter_code
_entity_poly.pdbx_strand_id
1 'polypeptide(L)'
;MTATANDQRTGRAVAGEELFESVAHFVIIHNGQAPERAERIADQAVAFLVTAATATVPMVPSDDVDLGLHALILHTKEYAELCEQYAGRFLHHSPMPGGGARDPEKVAASAHAVKAAGFAVFDDLWTVNGANLAQCDSDCGRPYGRA
;
A
#
# COMPACT_ATOMS: atom_id res chain seq x y z
N MET A 1 -13.91 23.63 -23.80
CA MET A 1 -13.41 23.00 -22.56
C MET A 1 -13.14 21.54 -22.88
N THR A 2 -11.89 21.19 -23.11
CA THR A 2 -11.47 19.81 -23.39
C THR A 2 -11.42 19.09 -22.05
N ALA A 3 -12.27 18.09 -21.84
CA ALA A 3 -12.18 17.23 -20.68
C ALA A 3 -10.85 16.48 -20.74
N THR A 4 -9.92 16.83 -19.86
CA THR A 4 -8.74 15.99 -19.59
C THR A 4 -9.26 14.69 -19.00
N ALA A 5 -9.18 13.60 -19.75
CA ALA A 5 -9.31 12.26 -19.21
C ALA A 5 -8.25 12.13 -18.11
N ASN A 6 -8.71 12.00 -16.86
CA ASN A 6 -7.84 11.89 -15.72
C ASN A 6 -7.38 10.42 -15.65
N ASP A 7 -6.38 10.06 -16.46
CA ASP A 7 -5.74 8.74 -16.42
C ASP A 7 -4.97 8.62 -15.10
N GLN A 8 -5.68 8.29 -14.03
CA GLN A 8 -5.07 8.01 -12.74
C GLN A 8 -4.16 6.78 -12.87
N ARG A 9 -2.98 6.86 -12.28
CA ARG A 9 -2.01 5.76 -12.24
C ARG A 9 -2.57 4.61 -11.39
N THR A 10 -2.24 3.37 -11.72
CA THR A 10 -2.57 2.20 -10.91
C THR A 10 -1.30 1.60 -10.33
N GLY A 11 -1.40 0.93 -9.18
CA GLY A 11 -0.30 0.15 -8.63
C GLY A 11 0.16 -0.98 -9.58
N ARG A 12 -0.79 -1.63 -10.27
CA ARG A 12 -0.49 -2.64 -11.32
C ARG A 12 0.44 -2.08 -12.40
N ALA A 13 0.17 -0.87 -12.88
CA ALA A 13 1.03 -0.23 -13.88
C ALA A 13 2.44 0.07 -13.36
N VAL A 14 2.63 0.23 -12.05
CA VAL A 14 3.95 0.42 -11.44
C VAL A 14 4.69 -0.90 -11.26
N ALA A 15 3.99 -1.90 -10.73
CA ALA A 15 4.56 -3.21 -10.45
C ALA A 15 4.95 -3.95 -11.74
N GLY A 16 4.25 -3.69 -12.84
CA GLY A 16 4.28 -4.57 -14.00
C GLY A 16 3.51 -5.86 -13.74
N GLU A 17 3.23 -6.60 -14.81
CA GLU A 17 2.27 -7.71 -14.76
C GLU A 17 2.77 -8.88 -13.88
N GLU A 18 4.03 -9.27 -14.03
CA GLU A 18 4.61 -10.42 -13.31
C GLU A 18 4.57 -10.24 -11.78
N LEU A 19 5.07 -9.11 -11.28
CA LEU A 19 5.05 -8.81 -9.85
C LEU A 19 3.61 -8.66 -9.34
N PHE A 20 2.76 -7.98 -10.10
CA PHE A 20 1.38 -7.76 -9.72
C PHE A 20 0.60 -9.07 -9.55
N GLU A 21 0.68 -9.97 -10.54
CA GLU A 21 0.03 -11.28 -10.49
C GLU A 21 0.55 -12.10 -9.31
N SER A 22 1.86 -12.09 -9.04
CA SER A 22 2.45 -12.82 -7.93
C SER A 22 2.00 -12.28 -6.57
N VAL A 23 1.98 -10.96 -6.38
CA VAL A 23 1.50 -10.31 -5.15
C VAL A 23 0.02 -10.60 -4.93
N ALA A 24 -0.82 -10.45 -5.95
CA ALA A 24 -2.24 -10.76 -5.87
C ALA A 24 -2.46 -12.24 -5.51
N HIS A 25 -1.72 -13.16 -6.14
CA HIS A 25 -1.77 -14.58 -5.79
C HIS A 25 -1.40 -14.82 -4.32
N PHE A 26 -0.36 -14.16 -3.82
CA PHE A 26 0.05 -14.26 -2.42
C PHE A 26 -1.07 -13.84 -1.46
N VAL A 27 -1.78 -12.74 -1.77
CA VAL A 27 -2.92 -12.27 -1.00
C VAL A 27 -4.08 -13.29 -1.01
N ILE A 28 -4.31 -13.98 -2.14
CA ILE A 28 -5.31 -15.06 -2.21
C ILE A 28 -4.93 -16.19 -1.25
N ILE A 29 -3.72 -16.74 -1.37
CA ILE A 29 -3.35 -17.98 -0.66
C ILE A 29 -3.07 -17.77 0.83
N HIS A 30 -2.54 -16.61 1.23
CA HIS A 30 -2.18 -16.34 2.62
C HIS A 30 -3.28 -15.61 3.40
N ASN A 31 -4.17 -14.88 2.72
CA ASN A 31 -5.22 -14.09 3.38
C ASN A 31 -6.65 -14.51 3.00
N GLY A 32 -6.80 -15.51 2.13
CA GLY A 32 -8.12 -16.07 1.77
C GLY A 32 -9.02 -15.11 1.00
N GLN A 33 -8.45 -14.10 0.36
CA GLN A 33 -9.20 -13.09 -0.39
C GLN A 33 -9.69 -13.65 -1.74
N ALA A 34 -10.87 -13.21 -2.17
CA ALA A 34 -11.36 -13.50 -3.52
C ALA A 34 -10.43 -12.88 -4.59
N PRO A 35 -10.25 -13.50 -5.77
CA PRO A 35 -9.29 -13.04 -6.77
C PRO A 35 -9.41 -11.55 -7.13
N GLU A 36 -10.63 -11.08 -7.40
CA GLU A 36 -10.87 -9.69 -7.79
C GLU A 36 -10.55 -8.72 -6.65
N ARG A 37 -10.77 -9.15 -5.39
CA ARG A 37 -10.41 -8.35 -4.21
C ARG A 37 -8.91 -8.34 -3.98
N ALA A 38 -8.24 -9.47 -4.18
CA ALA A 38 -6.79 -9.60 -4.04
C ALA A 38 -6.03 -8.73 -5.06
N GLU A 39 -6.50 -8.67 -6.31
CA GLU A 39 -5.95 -7.77 -7.33
C GLU A 39 -6.04 -6.30 -6.90
N ARG A 40 -7.19 -5.89 -6.35
CA ARG A 40 -7.39 -4.52 -5.85
C ARG A 40 -6.53 -4.22 -4.63
N ILE A 41 -6.32 -5.20 -3.75
CA ILE A 41 -5.41 -5.09 -2.60
C ILE A 41 -3.96 -4.93 -3.07
N ALA A 42 -3.51 -5.76 -4.02
CA ALA A 42 -2.16 -5.69 -4.57
C ALA A 42 -1.90 -4.33 -5.23
N ASP A 43 -2.88 -3.81 -5.97
CA ASP A 43 -2.80 -2.49 -6.59
C ASP A 43 -2.58 -1.39 -5.54
N GLN A 44 -3.43 -1.36 -4.52
CA GLN A 44 -3.38 -0.30 -3.51
C GLN A 44 -2.14 -0.40 -2.60
N ALA A 45 -1.59 -1.60 -2.40
CA ALA A 45 -0.33 -1.79 -1.69
C ALA A 45 0.86 -1.17 -2.42
N VAL A 46 0.96 -1.35 -3.74
CA VAL A 46 2.01 -0.73 -4.55
C VAL A 46 1.83 0.79 -4.61
N ALA A 47 0.58 1.26 -4.79
CA ALA A 47 0.27 2.69 -4.74
C ALA A 47 0.64 3.33 -3.39
N PHE A 48 0.36 2.63 -2.28
CA PHE A 48 0.75 3.05 -0.94
C PHE A 48 2.27 3.15 -0.81
N LEU A 49 3.03 2.13 -1.21
CA LEU A 49 4.51 2.13 -1.11
C LEU A 49 5.13 3.32 -1.85
N VAL A 50 4.71 3.54 -3.10
CA VAL A 50 5.22 4.63 -3.95
C VAL A 50 4.87 5.99 -3.37
N THR A 51 3.66 6.13 -2.81
CA THR A 51 3.25 7.37 -2.16
C THR A 51 4.05 7.59 -0.88
N ALA A 52 4.19 6.56 -0.04
CA ALA A 52 4.94 6.60 1.21
C ALA A 52 6.41 6.97 1.02
N ALA A 53 7.01 6.60 -0.11
CA ALA A 53 8.38 6.93 -0.47
C ALA A 53 8.65 8.44 -0.59
N THR A 54 7.64 9.23 -0.97
CA THR A 54 7.78 10.67 -1.24
C THR A 54 6.87 11.56 -0.40
N ALA A 55 5.99 10.95 0.40
CA ALA A 55 5.07 11.66 1.28
C ALA A 55 5.85 12.51 2.29
N THR A 56 5.27 13.67 2.62
CA THR A 56 5.76 14.59 3.66
C THR A 56 4.88 14.55 4.92
N VAL A 57 3.87 13.69 4.90
CA VAL A 57 2.92 13.45 5.99
C VAL A 57 3.07 12.02 6.48
N PRO A 58 2.74 11.74 7.76
CA PRO A 58 2.65 10.36 8.24
C PRO A 58 1.72 9.51 7.36
N MET A 59 2.21 8.37 6.92
CA MET A 59 1.47 7.40 6.11
C MET A 59 1.26 6.10 6.90
N VAL A 60 0.03 5.61 6.88
CA VAL A 60 -0.37 4.32 7.46
C VAL A 60 -1.24 3.54 6.46
N PRO A 61 -1.01 2.23 6.24
CA PRO A 61 -1.89 1.44 5.38
C PRO A 61 -3.22 1.15 6.12
N SER A 62 -4.29 0.90 5.37
CA SER A 62 -5.52 0.30 5.91
C SER A 62 -5.32 -1.19 6.22
N ASP A 63 -6.33 -1.83 6.81
CA ASP A 63 -6.28 -3.26 7.11
C ASP A 63 -6.06 -4.11 5.85
N ASP A 64 -6.82 -3.84 4.78
CA ASP A 64 -6.72 -4.54 3.50
C ASP A 64 -5.42 -4.21 2.75
N VAL A 65 -5.03 -2.93 2.69
CA VAL A 65 -3.81 -2.50 2.00
C VAL A 65 -2.56 -3.11 2.64
N ASP A 66 -2.57 -3.29 3.96
CA ASP A 66 -1.46 -3.91 4.68
C ASP A 66 -1.29 -5.40 4.35
N LEU A 67 -2.37 -6.12 3.99
CA LEU A 67 -2.25 -7.50 3.48
C LEU A 67 -1.41 -7.54 2.20
N GLY A 68 -1.69 -6.63 1.26
CA GLY A 68 -0.92 -6.50 0.03
C GLY A 68 0.49 -5.98 0.27
N LEU A 69 0.69 -5.08 1.24
CA LEU A 69 2.02 -4.58 1.61
C LEU A 69 2.89 -5.71 2.17
N HIS A 70 2.35 -6.56 3.04
CA HIS A 70 3.03 -7.76 3.52
C HIS A 70 3.41 -8.70 2.36
N ALA A 71 2.46 -8.97 1.45
CA ALA A 71 2.74 -9.78 0.27
C ALA A 71 3.87 -9.17 -0.58
N LEU A 72 3.84 -7.86 -0.83
CA LEU A 72 4.86 -7.15 -1.59
C LEU A 72 6.24 -7.21 -0.92
N ILE A 73 6.33 -7.01 0.41
CA ILE A 73 7.60 -7.07 1.16
C ILE A 73 8.26 -8.46 1.06
N LEU A 74 7.47 -9.53 0.99
CA LEU A 74 8.00 -10.89 0.81
C LEU A 74 8.63 -11.11 -0.57
N HIS A 75 8.29 -10.29 -1.57
CA HIS A 75 8.98 -10.20 -2.86
C HIS A 75 10.22 -9.31 -2.71
N THR A 76 11.15 -9.77 -1.87
CA THR A 76 12.23 -8.94 -1.30
C THR A 76 13.08 -8.20 -2.34
N LYS A 77 13.33 -8.82 -3.50
CA LYS A 77 14.11 -8.21 -4.58
C LYS A 77 13.34 -7.05 -5.20
N GLU A 78 12.11 -7.31 -5.64
CA GLU A 78 11.25 -6.35 -6.32
C GLU A 78 10.85 -5.20 -5.36
N TYR A 79 10.59 -5.53 -4.09
CA TYR A 79 10.35 -4.53 -3.05
C TYR A 79 11.56 -3.61 -2.85
N ALA A 80 12.78 -4.15 -2.79
CA ALA A 80 13.99 -3.35 -2.67
C ALA A 80 14.21 -2.45 -3.90
N GLU A 81 13.95 -2.97 -5.11
CA GLU A 81 14.03 -2.22 -6.37
C GLU A 81 13.02 -1.06 -6.40
N LEU A 82 11.77 -1.29 -6.00
CA LEU A 82 10.76 -0.23 -5.87
C LEU A 82 11.16 0.82 -4.82
N CYS A 83 11.67 0.38 -3.66
CA CYS A 83 12.14 1.30 -2.63
C CYS A 83 13.29 2.17 -3.15
N GLU A 84 14.30 1.58 -3.79
CA GLU A 84 15.40 2.34 -4.38
C GLU A 84 14.92 3.31 -5.46
N GLN A 85 14.03 2.86 -6.34
CA GLN A 85 13.51 3.67 -7.43
C GLN A 85 12.74 4.91 -6.95
N TYR A 86 11.89 4.76 -5.92
CA TYR A 86 10.97 5.82 -5.50
C TYR A 86 11.41 6.57 -4.25
N ALA A 87 12.16 5.95 -3.35
CA ALA A 87 12.64 6.55 -2.11
C ALA A 87 14.15 6.81 -2.09
N GLY A 88 14.93 6.21 -3.02
CA GLY A 88 16.40 6.24 -2.99
C GLY A 88 17.02 5.55 -1.77
N ARG A 89 16.23 4.70 -1.09
CA ARG A 89 16.63 3.89 0.07
C ARG A 89 15.59 2.81 0.34
N PHE A 90 15.98 1.79 1.10
CA PHE A 90 15.03 0.81 1.62
C PHE A 90 14.06 1.47 2.62
N LEU A 91 12.75 1.23 2.42
CA LEU A 91 11.71 1.57 3.39
C LEU A 91 11.52 0.36 4.29
N HIS A 92 11.89 0.46 5.56
CA HIS A 92 11.69 -0.64 6.49
C HIS A 92 10.21 -0.74 6.85
N HIS A 93 9.81 -1.94 7.24
CA HIS A 93 8.48 -2.22 7.73
C HIS A 93 8.63 -2.81 9.12
N SER A 94 8.04 -2.15 10.13
CA SER A 94 8.09 -2.62 11.51
C SER A 94 6.67 -2.99 11.97
N PRO A 95 6.37 -4.30 12.08
CA PRO A 95 5.09 -4.77 12.61
C PRO A 95 4.94 -4.45 14.09
N MET A 96 3.75 -3.99 14.49
CA MET A 96 3.37 -3.79 15.89
C MET A 96 2.17 -4.69 16.25
N PRO A 97 2.41 -5.99 16.48
CA PRO A 97 1.37 -6.90 16.93
C PRO A 97 0.84 -6.45 18.30
N GLY A 98 -0.49 -6.36 18.44
CA GLY A 98 -1.12 -5.93 19.69
C GLY A 98 -1.30 -4.41 19.83
N GLY A 99 -1.04 -3.61 18.78
CA GLY A 99 -1.26 -2.16 18.78
C GLY A 99 -2.74 -1.72 18.87
N GLY A 100 -3.68 -2.66 18.79
CA GLY A 100 -5.12 -2.37 18.74
C GLY A 100 -5.58 -1.96 17.34
N ALA A 101 -6.82 -1.46 17.22
CA ALA A 101 -7.37 -1.03 15.95
C ALA A 101 -6.62 0.19 15.39
N ARG A 102 -6.46 0.25 14.05
CA ARG A 102 -5.90 1.41 13.35
C ARG A 102 -6.76 2.65 13.58
N ASP A 103 -6.14 3.82 13.54
CA ASP A 103 -6.82 5.10 13.60
C ASP A 103 -7.47 5.43 12.23
N PRO A 104 -8.82 5.50 12.14
CA PRO A 104 -9.51 5.74 10.87
C PRO A 104 -9.14 7.07 10.21
N GLU A 105 -8.82 8.11 10.99
CA GLU A 105 -8.46 9.42 10.44
C GLU A 105 -7.09 9.36 9.74
N LYS A 106 -6.15 8.59 10.30
CA LYS A 106 -4.84 8.38 9.67
C LYS A 106 -4.95 7.54 8.40
N VAL A 107 -5.79 6.50 8.40
CA VAL A 107 -6.05 5.69 7.20
C VAL A 107 -6.66 6.56 6.08
N ALA A 108 -7.64 7.39 6.41
CA ALA A 108 -8.24 8.33 5.46
C ALA A 108 -7.23 9.35 4.93
N ALA A 109 -6.34 9.86 5.78
CA ALA A 109 -5.27 10.77 5.38
C ALA A 109 -4.30 10.11 4.38
N SER A 110 -3.93 8.84 4.60
CA SER A 110 -3.12 8.08 3.63
C SER A 110 -3.83 7.88 2.30
N ALA A 111 -5.12 7.54 2.30
CA ALA A 111 -5.91 7.39 1.07
C ALA A 111 -5.95 8.71 0.28
N HIS A 112 -6.12 9.83 0.96
CA HIS A 112 -6.03 11.16 0.35
C HIS A 112 -4.65 11.45 -0.23
N ALA A 113 -3.57 11.08 0.46
CA ALA A 113 -2.21 11.23 -0.06
C ALA A 113 -1.96 10.38 -1.31
N VAL A 114 -2.44 9.13 -1.33
CA VAL A 114 -2.37 8.23 -2.50
C VAL A 114 -3.12 8.85 -3.69
N LYS A 115 -4.33 9.37 -3.45
CA LYS A 115 -5.11 10.09 -4.48
C LYS A 115 -4.38 11.35 -4.97
N ALA A 116 -3.80 12.12 -4.07
CA ALA A 116 -3.05 13.34 -4.39
C ALA A 116 -1.76 13.04 -5.17
N ALA A 117 -1.15 11.86 -4.95
CA ALA A 117 -0.04 11.35 -5.75
C ALA A 117 -0.47 10.86 -7.16
N GLY A 118 -1.75 10.99 -7.51
CA GLY A 118 -2.27 10.70 -8.84
C GLY A 118 -2.71 9.25 -9.05
N PHE A 119 -2.76 8.44 -7.99
CA PHE A 119 -3.23 7.06 -8.07
C PHE A 119 -4.76 6.96 -8.01
N ALA A 120 -5.29 5.92 -8.65
CA ALA A 120 -6.64 5.46 -8.43
C ALA A 120 -6.77 4.96 -6.99
N VAL A 121 -7.89 5.29 -6.33
CA VAL A 121 -8.19 4.86 -4.96
C VAL A 121 -9.44 4.00 -4.95
N PHE A 122 -9.33 2.82 -4.33
CA PHE A 122 -10.44 1.89 -4.13
C PHE A 122 -11.01 2.07 -2.73
N ASP A 123 -12.00 2.95 -2.58
CA ASP A 123 -12.48 3.44 -1.28
C ASP A 123 -12.89 2.32 -0.30
N ASP A 124 -13.45 1.21 -0.76
CA ASP A 124 -13.83 0.06 0.09
C ASP A 124 -12.63 -0.71 0.68
N LEU A 125 -11.41 -0.47 0.20
CA LEU A 125 -10.18 -1.01 0.77
C LEU A 125 -9.52 -0.07 1.77
N TRP A 126 -9.90 1.21 1.83
CA TRP A 126 -9.33 2.20 2.75
C TRP A 126 -10.17 2.33 4.02
N THR A 127 -10.40 1.20 4.70
CA THR A 127 -11.24 1.12 5.90
C THR A 127 -10.51 0.44 7.06
N VAL A 128 -11.02 0.63 8.28
CA VAL A 128 -10.62 -0.12 9.47
C VAL A 128 -11.73 -1.13 9.75
N ASN A 129 -11.48 -2.40 9.45
CA ASN A 129 -12.48 -3.47 9.40
C ASN A 129 -12.07 -4.75 10.17
N GLY A 130 -10.89 -4.75 10.80
CA GLY A 130 -10.35 -5.88 11.55
C GLY A 130 -9.74 -6.99 10.70
N ALA A 131 -9.61 -6.83 9.38
CA ALA A 131 -9.01 -7.83 8.50
C ALA A 131 -7.52 -8.08 8.79
N ASN A 132 -6.86 -7.09 9.38
CA ASN A 132 -5.49 -7.20 9.85
C ASN A 132 -5.34 -6.53 11.23
N LEU A 133 -5.02 -7.32 12.23
CA LEU A 133 -4.94 -6.86 13.63
C LEU A 133 -3.56 -6.33 14.03
N ALA A 134 -2.56 -6.43 13.14
CA ALA A 134 -1.24 -5.85 13.36
C ALA A 134 -1.22 -4.42 12.84
N GLN A 135 -0.71 -3.47 13.65
CA GLN A 135 -0.42 -2.12 13.17
C GLN A 135 0.98 -2.14 12.57
N CYS A 136 1.09 -2.17 11.24
CA CYS A 136 2.37 -2.24 10.56
C CYS A 136 2.61 -0.99 9.71
N ASP A 137 2.84 0.14 10.37
CA ASP A 137 2.78 1.46 9.75
C ASP A 137 4.07 2.29 9.95
N SER A 138 5.22 1.63 10.08
CA SER A 138 6.47 2.33 10.38
C SER A 138 7.72 1.87 9.65
N ASP A 139 8.55 2.86 9.31
CA ASP A 139 9.89 2.78 8.76
C ASP A 139 10.92 3.17 9.82
N CYS A 140 11.74 2.20 10.23
CA CYS A 140 12.68 2.35 11.34
C CYS A 140 12.02 2.85 12.64
N GLY A 141 10.79 2.41 12.92
CA GLY A 141 10.02 2.83 14.10
C GLY A 141 9.41 4.23 14.04
N ARG A 142 9.43 4.88 12.86
CA ARG A 142 8.76 6.17 12.60
C ARG A 142 7.64 5.94 11.58
N PRO A 143 6.56 6.73 11.59
CA PRO A 143 5.57 6.64 10.52
C PRO A 143 6.23 6.82 9.15
N TYR A 144 5.77 6.07 8.14
CA TYR A 144 6.16 6.31 6.75
C TYR A 144 5.91 7.78 6.34
N GLY A 145 6.61 8.29 5.34
CA GLY A 145 6.42 9.67 4.84
C GLY A 145 7.01 10.77 5.73
N ARG A 146 7.93 10.41 6.63
CA ARG A 146 8.85 11.37 7.29
C ARG A 146 10.28 10.97 6.99
N ALA A 147 11.00 11.82 6.25
CA ALA A 147 12.43 11.67 6.02
C ALA A 147 13.23 11.70 7.33
#